data_AF-A0AAV8ZMT9-F1
#
_entry.id   AF-A0AAV8ZMT9-F1
#
_cell.length_a   1.000
_cell.length_b   1.000
_cell.length_c   1.000
_cell.angle_alpha   90.00
_cell.angle_beta   90.00
_cell.angle_gamma   90.00
#
_symmetry.space_group_name_H-M   'P 1'
#
loop_
_entity.id
_entity.type
_entity.pdbx_description
1 polymer ?
#
loop_
_entity_poly.entity_id
_entity_poly.type
_entity_poly.pdbx_seq_one_letter_code
_entity_poly.pdbx_strand_id
1 'polypeptide(L)'
;MGTTLKKCAELAIVFVLKRKQIAETVTSAEAEVDLKTLIQVIELQWQYEVSSQAANDLNINKWNKVTLVPLAGDLRLLKESLISKAKAAVAALTENKNNKDQYIILLETIYCRIILLNRRRPGELQRLSLDIYEKSDGKESNYEEFSQVISPTERILLKKFKRVVNRGKRGRGVPVLPVVLTYRNTKIALHYRENFFNKENLYLFGNPNSTETIWDYKTLSKYANSCGPKNRKAITSTRLRKHLATLTQIFSMSKNDLRVACSCYGSHHGRTQRQLSIT
;
A
#
# COMPACT_ATOMS: atom_id res chain seq x y z
N MET A 1 15.39 14.18 -18.56
CA MET A 1 16.30 13.70 -19.61
C MET A 1 16.26 14.65 -20.80
N GLY A 2 15.11 14.89 -21.45
CA GLY A 2 15.01 15.93 -22.51
C GLY A 2 15.38 17.35 -22.04
N THR A 3 14.91 17.76 -20.86
CA THR A 3 15.31 19.04 -20.23
C THR A 3 16.80 19.13 -19.88
N THR A 4 17.45 18.00 -19.67
CA THR A 4 18.87 17.91 -19.34
C THR A 4 19.72 17.98 -20.62
N LEU A 5 19.29 17.29 -21.67
CA LEU A 5 19.92 17.34 -23.00
C LEU A 5 19.86 18.75 -23.60
N LYS A 6 18.71 19.42 -23.48
CA LYS A 6 18.55 20.83 -23.88
C LYS A 6 19.57 21.73 -23.18
N LYS A 7 19.71 21.60 -21.86
CA LYS A 7 20.70 22.35 -21.08
C LYS A 7 22.14 22.06 -21.51
N CYS A 8 22.46 20.82 -21.86
CA CYS A 8 23.79 20.47 -22.39
C CYS A 8 24.04 21.15 -23.75
N ALA A 9 23.05 21.19 -24.64
CA ALA A 9 23.15 21.89 -25.92
C ALA A 9 23.30 23.42 -25.73
N GLU A 10 22.56 24.02 -24.80
CA GLU A 10 22.69 25.44 -24.45
C GLU A 10 24.10 25.77 -23.89
N LEU A 11 24.64 24.90 -23.02
CA LEU A 11 26.00 25.05 -22.51
C LEU A 11 27.07 24.87 -23.61
N ALA A 12 26.83 23.95 -24.56
CA ALA A 12 27.71 23.76 -25.71
C ALA A 12 27.72 25.00 -26.61
N ILE A 13 26.58 25.66 -26.83
CA ILE A 13 26.51 26.94 -27.55
C ILE A 13 27.35 28.01 -26.86
N VAL A 14 27.25 28.14 -25.54
CA VAL A 14 28.08 29.09 -24.77
C VAL A 14 29.57 28.79 -24.91
N PHE A 15 29.93 27.51 -24.99
CA PHE A 15 31.31 27.07 -25.15
C PHE A 15 31.86 27.38 -26.56
N VAL A 16 31.04 27.13 -27.59
CA VAL A 16 31.29 27.46 -29.00
C VAL A 16 31.51 28.96 -29.20
N LEU A 17 30.69 29.79 -28.56
CA LEU A 17 30.81 31.25 -28.64
C LEU A 17 32.06 31.79 -27.92
N LYS A 18 32.52 31.11 -26.86
CA LYS A 18 33.72 31.50 -26.11
C LYS A 18 35.03 31.05 -26.75
N ARG A 19 35.02 30.02 -27.61
CA ARG A 19 36.20 29.52 -28.33
C ARG A 19 36.06 29.83 -29.83
N LYS A 20 36.90 30.74 -30.35
CA LYS A 20 36.92 31.11 -31.78
C LYS A 20 37.25 29.96 -32.75
N GLN A 21 37.74 28.81 -32.25
CA GLN A 21 37.91 27.57 -33.00
C GLN A 21 37.60 26.37 -32.09
N ILE A 22 36.75 25.46 -32.55
CA ILE A 22 36.27 24.30 -31.78
C ILE A 22 36.87 23.00 -32.33
N ALA A 23 37.14 22.94 -33.64
CA ALA A 23 37.92 21.92 -34.34
C ALA A 23 38.41 22.49 -35.69
N GLU A 24 39.44 21.90 -36.29
CA GLU A 24 39.99 22.31 -37.61
C GLU A 24 38.97 22.17 -38.77
N THR A 25 37.86 21.47 -38.55
CA THR A 25 36.93 21.02 -39.59
C THR A 25 35.54 21.68 -39.56
N VAL A 26 35.18 22.41 -38.51
CA VAL A 26 33.83 23.01 -38.38
C VAL A 26 33.94 24.44 -37.89
N THR A 27 33.29 25.37 -38.58
CA THR A 27 33.27 26.78 -38.16
C THR A 27 32.38 26.96 -36.93
N SER A 28 32.74 27.90 -36.04
CA SER A 28 31.93 28.16 -34.84
C SER A 28 30.48 28.56 -35.16
N ALA A 29 30.23 29.16 -36.33
CA ALA A 29 28.89 29.54 -36.77
C ALA A 29 28.03 28.33 -37.18
N GLU A 30 28.59 27.36 -37.91
CA GLU A 30 27.90 26.13 -38.28
C GLU A 30 27.54 25.31 -37.02
N ALA A 31 28.49 25.16 -36.10
CA ALA A 31 28.25 24.45 -34.84
C ALA A 31 27.15 25.11 -33.99
N GLU A 32 27.05 26.44 -34.01
CA GLU A 32 25.98 27.16 -33.30
C GLU A 32 24.60 26.89 -33.92
N VAL A 33 24.50 26.92 -35.26
CA VAL A 33 23.25 26.65 -35.99
C VAL A 33 22.79 25.21 -35.75
N ASP A 34 23.71 24.25 -35.80
CA ASP A 34 23.39 22.84 -35.56
C ASP A 34 22.89 22.60 -34.13
N LEU A 35 23.52 23.23 -33.14
CA LEU A 35 23.08 23.11 -31.74
C LEU A 35 21.73 23.77 -31.49
N LYS A 36 21.43 24.91 -32.12
CA LYS A 36 20.11 25.55 -32.08
C LYS A 36 19.04 24.68 -32.72
N THR A 37 19.36 24.08 -33.87
CA THR A 37 18.48 23.14 -34.58
C THR A 37 18.21 21.92 -33.71
N LEU A 38 19.23 21.36 -33.05
CA LEU A 38 19.09 20.25 -32.11
C LEU A 38 18.17 20.61 -30.93
N ILE A 39 18.29 21.80 -30.34
CA ILE A 39 17.40 22.26 -29.27
C ILE A 39 15.95 22.28 -29.77
N GLN A 40 15.71 22.82 -30.97
CA GLN A 40 14.38 22.90 -31.55
C GLN A 40 13.77 21.52 -31.83
N VAL A 41 14.58 20.57 -32.33
CA VAL A 41 14.17 19.17 -32.52
C VAL A 41 13.81 18.52 -31.18
N ILE A 42 14.62 18.73 -30.13
CA ILE A 42 14.33 18.22 -28.78
C ILE A 42 13.03 18.81 -28.25
N GLU A 43 12.77 20.10 -28.43
CA GLU A 43 11.53 20.72 -27.93
C GLU A 43 10.28 20.21 -28.65
N LEU A 44 10.34 20.04 -29.97
CA LEU A 44 9.19 19.67 -30.77
C LEU A 44 8.90 18.16 -30.72
N GLN A 45 9.93 17.31 -30.75
CA GLN A 45 9.76 15.88 -31.00
C GLN A 45 9.94 15.00 -29.75
N TRP A 46 10.63 15.46 -28.70
CA TRP A 46 10.95 14.62 -27.53
C TRP A 46 9.72 14.06 -26.81
N GLN A 47 8.63 14.82 -26.79
CA GLN A 47 7.39 14.37 -26.16
C GLN A 47 6.78 13.17 -26.90
N TYR A 48 6.79 13.20 -28.23
CA TYR A 48 6.13 12.21 -29.07
C TYR A 48 7.01 10.98 -29.30
N GLU A 49 8.28 11.19 -29.68
CA GLU A 49 9.17 10.10 -30.08
C GLU A 49 9.73 9.34 -28.88
N VAL A 50 10.07 10.05 -27.79
CA VAL A 50 10.79 9.45 -26.65
C VAL A 50 9.86 9.26 -25.46
N SER A 51 9.18 10.32 -25.04
CA SER A 51 8.41 10.29 -23.78
C SER A 51 7.15 9.44 -23.90
N SER A 52 6.42 9.56 -25.02
CA SER A 52 5.23 8.75 -25.30
C SER A 52 5.59 7.28 -25.48
N GLN A 53 6.60 6.98 -26.31
CA GLN A 53 7.01 5.59 -26.55
C GLN A 53 7.54 4.92 -25.28
N ALA A 54 8.39 5.59 -24.51
CA ALA A 54 8.87 5.07 -23.23
C ALA A 54 7.72 4.87 -22.22
N ALA A 55 6.73 5.77 -22.18
CA ALA A 55 5.56 5.60 -21.33
C ALA A 55 4.70 4.41 -21.78
N ASN A 56 4.54 4.21 -23.09
CA ASN A 56 3.82 3.08 -23.66
C ASN A 56 4.53 1.76 -23.33
N ASP A 57 5.84 1.68 -23.57
CA ASP A 57 6.66 0.50 -23.26
C ASP A 57 6.61 0.18 -21.75
N LEU A 58 6.70 1.19 -20.88
CA LEU A 58 6.53 1.01 -19.44
C LEU A 58 5.13 0.49 -19.08
N ASN A 59 4.09 0.89 -19.82
CA ASN A 59 2.72 0.41 -19.59
C ASN A 59 2.53 -1.02 -20.10
N ILE A 60 3.01 -1.34 -21.30
CA ILE A 60 3.01 -2.69 -21.86
C ILE A 60 3.74 -3.65 -20.92
N ASN A 61 4.93 -3.26 -20.45
CA ASN A 61 5.70 -4.04 -19.48
C ASN A 61 4.99 -4.19 -18.13
N LYS A 62 4.17 -3.22 -17.71
CA LYS A 62 3.33 -3.35 -16.50
C LYS A 62 2.16 -4.29 -16.73
N TRP A 63 1.54 -4.30 -17.92
CA TRP A 63 0.39 -5.16 -18.24
C TRP A 63 0.78 -6.62 -18.28
N ASN A 64 1.92 -6.95 -18.89
CA ASN A 64 2.42 -8.31 -19.00
C ASN A 64 3.05 -8.86 -17.71
N LYS A 65 3.13 -8.05 -16.66
CA LYS A 65 3.68 -8.48 -15.37
C LYS A 65 2.69 -9.40 -14.67
N VAL A 66 3.02 -10.68 -14.58
CA VAL A 66 2.26 -11.68 -13.81
C VAL A 66 2.01 -11.16 -12.40
N THR A 67 0.75 -10.90 -12.09
CA THR A 67 0.35 -10.42 -10.78
C THR A 67 0.23 -11.62 -9.85
N LEU A 68 1.25 -11.87 -9.04
CA LEU A 68 1.20 -12.91 -8.02
C LEU A 68 0.09 -12.59 -7.00
N VAL A 69 -0.92 -13.46 -6.95
CA VAL A 69 -2.01 -13.40 -5.99
C VAL A 69 -1.61 -14.23 -4.75
N PRO A 70 -1.77 -13.71 -3.53
CA PRO A 70 -1.54 -14.50 -2.33
C PRO A 70 -2.57 -15.63 -2.25
N LEU A 71 -2.09 -16.86 -2.06
CA LEU A 71 -2.95 -18.02 -1.90
C LEU A 71 -3.73 -17.92 -0.58
N ALA A 72 -5.00 -18.32 -0.56
CA ALA A 72 -5.82 -18.29 0.64
C ALA A 72 -5.19 -19.08 1.81
N GLY A 73 -4.53 -20.20 1.49
CA GLY A 73 -3.77 -20.99 2.47
C GLY A 73 -2.60 -20.21 3.10
N ASP A 74 -1.83 -19.48 2.30
CA ASP A 74 -0.71 -18.66 2.78
C ASP A 74 -1.22 -17.52 3.69
N LEU A 75 -2.36 -16.92 3.37
CA LEU A 75 -2.99 -15.89 4.21
C LEU A 75 -3.49 -16.45 5.55
N ARG A 76 -4.02 -17.68 5.55
CA ARG A 76 -4.44 -18.37 6.77
C ARG A 76 -3.25 -18.64 7.69
N LEU A 77 -2.16 -19.20 7.16
CA LEU A 77 -0.94 -19.47 7.92
C LEU A 77 -0.36 -18.19 8.52
N LEU A 78 -0.30 -17.10 7.74
CA LEU A 78 0.15 -15.80 8.23
C LEU A 78 -0.77 -15.24 9.33
N LYS A 79 -2.09 -15.39 9.20
CA LYS A 79 -3.04 -14.95 10.23
C LYS A 79 -2.83 -15.73 11.53
N GLU A 80 -2.71 -17.04 11.45
CA GLU A 80 -2.54 -17.93 12.61
C GLU A 80 -1.22 -17.65 13.34
N SER A 81 -0.12 -17.49 12.60
CA SER A 81 1.19 -17.16 13.17
C SER A 81 1.18 -15.79 13.86
N LEU A 82 0.53 -14.78 13.28
CA LEU A 82 0.39 -13.45 13.88
C LEU A 82 -0.42 -13.51 15.19
N ILE A 83 -1.47 -14.35 15.24
CA ILE A 83 -2.25 -14.56 16.47
C ILE A 83 -1.39 -15.24 17.53
N SER A 84 -0.64 -16.28 17.17
CA SER A 84 0.24 -16.99 18.10
C SER A 84 1.34 -16.09 18.66
N LYS A 85 2.02 -15.30 17.81
CA LYS A 85 3.04 -14.34 18.23
C LYS A 85 2.47 -13.25 19.12
N ALA A 86 1.27 -12.75 18.82
CA ALA A 86 0.63 -11.75 19.67
C ALA A 86 0.29 -12.31 21.06
N LYS A 87 -0.17 -13.56 21.16
CA LYS A 87 -0.42 -14.22 22.46
C LYS A 87 0.86 -14.38 23.27
N ALA A 88 1.94 -14.86 22.64
CA ALA A 88 3.24 -15.02 23.29
C ALA A 88 3.81 -13.66 23.77
N ALA A 89 3.70 -12.62 22.95
CA ALA A 89 4.14 -11.28 23.32
C ALA A 89 3.33 -10.72 24.50
N VAL A 90 2.02 -10.95 24.54
CA VAL A 90 1.19 -10.56 25.70
C VAL A 90 1.63 -11.29 26.97
N ALA A 91 1.85 -12.60 26.91
CA ALA A 91 2.31 -13.38 28.06
C ALA A 91 3.67 -12.88 28.59
N ALA A 92 4.61 -12.61 27.69
CA ALA A 92 5.92 -12.08 28.06
C ALA A 92 5.86 -10.65 28.64
N LEU A 93 4.91 -9.82 28.18
CA LEU A 93 4.68 -8.48 28.74
C LEU A 93 4.00 -8.53 30.12
N THR A 94 3.17 -9.54 30.37
CA THR A 94 2.59 -9.74 31.71
C THR A 94 3.64 -10.16 32.74
N GLU A 95 4.65 -10.92 32.33
CA GLU A 95 5.79 -11.30 33.17
C GLU A 95 6.78 -10.13 33.35
N ASN A 96 7.15 -9.46 32.26
CA ASN A 96 8.06 -8.31 32.28
C ASN A 96 7.45 -7.10 31.54
N LYS A 97 6.88 -6.18 32.33
CA LYS A 97 6.19 -4.99 31.84
C LYS A 97 7.08 -3.99 31.08
N ASN A 98 8.40 -4.11 31.22
CA ASN A 98 9.38 -3.23 30.57
C ASN A 98 10.09 -3.92 29.39
N ASN A 99 9.60 -5.08 28.93
CA ASN A 99 10.16 -5.77 27.79
C ASN A 99 9.75 -5.12 26.45
N LYS A 100 10.64 -4.24 25.97
CA LYS A 100 10.43 -3.44 24.77
C LYS A 100 10.26 -4.26 23.49
N ASP A 101 11.04 -5.33 23.33
CA ASP A 101 11.01 -6.12 22.09
C ASP A 101 9.66 -6.82 21.94
N GLN A 102 9.12 -7.34 23.05
CA GLN A 102 7.79 -7.96 23.07
C GLN A 102 6.68 -6.94 22.83
N TYR A 103 6.84 -5.72 23.34
CA TYR A 103 5.93 -4.62 23.04
C TYR A 103 5.89 -4.26 21.56
N ILE A 104 7.07 -4.16 20.91
CA ILE A 104 7.16 -3.92 19.46
C ILE A 104 6.50 -5.05 18.68
N ILE A 105 6.75 -6.32 19.05
CA ILE A 105 6.11 -7.48 18.40
C ILE A 105 4.58 -7.41 18.54
N LEU A 106 4.07 -7.04 19.71
CA LEU A 106 2.63 -6.88 19.93
C LEU A 106 2.04 -5.79 19.01
N LEU A 107 2.68 -4.62 18.94
CA LEU A 107 2.23 -3.55 18.04
C LEU A 107 2.28 -3.96 16.57
N GLU A 108 3.39 -4.54 16.13
CA GLU A 108 3.57 -5.00 14.74
C GLU A 108 2.55 -6.07 14.35
N THR A 109 2.24 -7.02 15.25
CA THR A 109 1.26 -8.08 14.98
C THR A 109 -0.16 -7.52 14.89
N ILE A 110 -0.53 -6.58 15.75
CA ILE A 110 -1.79 -5.84 15.64
C ILE A 110 -1.84 -5.12 14.29
N TYR A 111 -0.78 -4.41 13.94
CA TYR A 111 -0.67 -3.64 12.71
C TYR A 111 -0.87 -4.50 11.46
N CYS A 112 -0.15 -5.61 11.35
CA CYS A 112 -0.28 -6.56 10.23
C CYS A 112 -1.68 -7.18 10.14
N ARG A 113 -2.29 -7.54 11.28
CA ARG A 113 -3.65 -8.10 11.31
C ARG A 113 -4.68 -7.10 10.80
N ILE A 114 -4.53 -5.82 11.13
CA ILE A 114 -5.41 -4.77 10.62
C ILE A 114 -5.20 -4.59 9.11
N ILE A 115 -3.96 -4.59 8.60
CA ILE A 115 -3.70 -4.54 7.15
C ILE A 115 -4.33 -5.72 6.40
N LEU A 116 -4.23 -6.94 6.93
CA LEU A 116 -4.81 -8.13 6.30
C LEU A 116 -6.32 -8.03 6.11
N LEU A 117 -7.01 -7.27 6.99
CA LEU A 117 -8.46 -7.12 6.98
C LEU A 117 -8.93 -5.82 6.30
N ASN A 118 -8.06 -4.85 6.10
CA ASN A 118 -8.43 -3.53 5.59
C ASN A 118 -8.22 -3.38 4.07
N ARG A 119 -9.21 -2.76 3.41
CA ARG A 119 -9.08 -2.30 2.01
C ARG A 119 -8.33 -0.96 1.86
N ARG A 120 -7.90 -0.36 2.97
CA ARG A 120 -7.26 0.96 2.96
C ARG A 120 -5.77 0.85 2.67
N ARG A 121 -5.18 1.97 2.24
CA ARG A 121 -3.72 2.03 2.04
C ARG A 121 -3.06 1.95 3.43
N PRO A 122 -1.97 1.19 3.58
CA PRO A 122 -1.25 1.07 4.84
C PRO A 122 -0.89 2.42 5.48
N GLY A 123 -0.44 3.38 4.65
CA GLY A 123 -0.11 4.72 5.15
C GLY A 123 -1.26 5.46 5.84
N GLU A 124 -2.53 5.13 5.57
CA GLU A 124 -3.67 5.71 6.31
C GLU A 124 -3.77 5.15 7.74
N LEU A 125 -3.42 3.87 7.92
CA LEU A 125 -3.34 3.23 9.23
C LEU A 125 -2.10 3.70 9.99
N GLN A 126 -0.99 3.88 9.28
CA GLN A 126 0.27 4.36 9.80
C GLN A 126 0.13 5.76 10.43
N ARG A 127 -0.62 6.66 9.76
CA ARG A 127 -0.94 8.01 10.26
C ARG A 127 -2.06 8.07 11.29
N LEU A 128 -2.52 6.93 11.83
CA LEU A 128 -3.63 6.95 12.77
C LEU A 128 -3.17 7.48 14.13
N SER A 129 -3.74 8.61 14.55
CA SER A 129 -3.43 9.22 15.86
C SER A 129 -4.13 8.53 17.02
N LEU A 130 -3.48 8.53 18.19
CA LEU A 130 -4.00 7.96 19.43
C LEU A 130 -5.28 8.68 19.89
N ASP A 131 -5.29 10.01 19.87
CA ASP A 131 -6.45 10.85 20.21
C ASP A 131 -7.71 10.49 19.40
N ILE A 132 -7.56 10.27 18.09
CA ILE A 132 -8.66 9.85 17.20
C ILE A 132 -9.17 8.46 17.59
N TYR A 133 -8.26 7.56 17.97
CA TYR A 133 -8.62 6.22 18.40
C TYR A 133 -9.37 6.22 19.74
N GLU A 134 -8.97 7.05 20.70
CA GLU A 134 -9.64 7.15 22.00
C GLU A 134 -11.01 7.82 21.89
N LYS A 135 -11.10 8.94 21.15
CA LYS A 135 -12.37 9.64 20.88
C LYS A 135 -13.40 8.82 20.11
N SER A 136 -12.97 7.74 19.46
CA SER A 136 -13.86 6.81 18.75
C SER A 136 -14.34 5.64 19.62
N ASP A 137 -13.87 5.49 20.86
CA ASP A 137 -14.51 4.59 21.83
C ASP A 137 -15.81 5.24 22.32
N GLY A 138 -16.96 4.60 22.12
CA GLY A 138 -18.24 5.00 22.71
C GLY A 138 -19.27 5.64 21.78
N LYS A 139 -18.92 6.03 20.55
CA LYS A 139 -19.93 6.37 19.55
C LYS A 139 -20.37 5.09 18.84
N GLU A 140 -21.62 4.68 19.06
CA GLU A 140 -22.27 3.80 18.09
C GLU A 140 -21.99 4.39 16.72
N SER A 141 -21.40 3.59 15.84
CA SER A 141 -21.09 4.07 14.51
C SER A 141 -22.43 4.22 13.82
N ASN A 142 -23.01 5.41 13.89
CA ASN A 142 -24.24 5.74 13.18
C ASN A 142 -23.89 5.70 11.69
N TYR A 143 -24.09 4.52 11.10
CA TYR A 143 -24.13 4.31 9.67
C TYR A 143 -25.48 4.80 9.12
N GLU A 144 -26.06 5.87 9.68
CA GLU A 144 -27.36 6.41 9.30
C GLU A 144 -27.41 6.69 7.79
N GLU A 145 -26.33 7.30 7.25
CA GLU A 145 -26.14 7.57 5.83
C GLU A 145 -26.16 6.32 4.93
N PHE A 146 -25.86 5.14 5.48
CA PHE A 146 -25.81 3.88 4.73
C PHE A 146 -26.90 2.88 5.16
N SER A 147 -27.78 3.28 6.08
CA SER A 147 -28.79 2.41 6.68
C SER A 147 -29.74 1.79 5.66
N GLN A 148 -29.98 2.49 4.54
CA GLN A 148 -30.83 2.04 3.44
C GLN A 148 -30.12 1.07 2.47
N VAL A 149 -28.79 1.06 2.43
CA VAL A 149 -27.99 0.24 1.49
C VAL A 149 -27.45 -1.04 2.16
N ILE A 150 -27.32 -1.02 3.49
CA ILE A 150 -26.74 -2.11 4.28
C ILE A 150 -27.81 -3.16 4.63
N SER A 151 -27.53 -4.42 4.30
CA SER A 151 -28.40 -5.55 4.68
C SER A 151 -28.48 -5.75 6.20
N PRO A 152 -29.54 -6.40 6.73
CA PRO A 152 -29.67 -6.64 8.18
C PRO A 152 -28.47 -7.39 8.78
N THR A 153 -27.93 -8.37 8.06
CA THR A 153 -26.76 -9.16 8.47
C THR A 153 -25.50 -8.30 8.51
N GLU A 154 -25.27 -7.46 7.50
CA GLU A 154 -24.15 -6.52 7.49
C GLU A 154 -24.27 -5.49 8.61
N ARG A 155 -25.48 -5.07 8.97
CA ARG A 155 -25.70 -4.16 10.10
C ARG A 155 -25.27 -4.78 11.43
N ILE A 156 -25.61 -6.05 11.67
CA ILE A 156 -25.15 -6.81 12.84
C ILE A 156 -23.64 -6.96 12.80
N LEU A 157 -23.08 -7.23 11.62
CA LEU A 157 -21.64 -7.35 11.45
C LEU A 157 -20.96 -6.03 11.80
N LEU A 158 -21.40 -4.91 11.23
CA LEU A 158 -20.84 -3.56 11.43
C LEU A 158 -20.91 -3.08 12.88
N LYS A 159 -21.91 -3.47 13.67
CA LYS A 159 -21.95 -3.24 15.12
C LYS A 159 -20.73 -3.84 15.84
N LYS A 160 -20.14 -4.91 15.30
CA LYS A 160 -18.91 -5.53 15.80
C LYS A 160 -17.64 -4.86 15.28
N PHE A 161 -17.69 -3.72 14.58
CA PHE A 161 -16.51 -3.05 14.03
C PHE A 161 -16.45 -1.63 14.59
N LYS A 162 -15.36 -1.32 15.30
CA LYS A 162 -15.06 0.06 15.66
C LYS A 162 -14.67 0.83 14.40
N ARG A 163 -15.43 1.86 14.06
CA ARG A 163 -15.14 2.80 12.97
C ARG A 163 -14.22 3.90 13.49
N VAL A 164 -12.98 3.93 13.00
CA VAL A 164 -12.05 5.02 13.28
C VAL A 164 -11.84 5.82 12.01
N VAL A 165 -12.14 7.11 12.00
CA VAL A 165 -12.02 7.97 10.81
C VAL A 165 -10.74 8.78 10.91
N ASN A 166 -9.79 8.52 10.01
CA ASN A 166 -8.56 9.30 9.92
C ASN A 166 -8.64 10.35 8.79
N ARG A 167 -7.85 11.43 8.88
CA ARG A 167 -7.74 12.43 7.82
C ARG A 167 -6.92 11.85 6.65
N GLY A 168 -7.60 11.61 5.53
CA GLY A 168 -6.97 11.19 4.29
C GLY A 168 -6.38 12.34 3.48
N LYS A 169 -5.80 12.00 2.32
CA LYS A 169 -5.31 12.99 1.36
C LYS A 169 -6.44 13.96 0.96
N ARG A 170 -6.10 15.25 0.85
CA ARG A 170 -7.05 16.35 0.52
C ARG A 170 -8.15 16.56 1.58
N GLY A 171 -7.91 16.18 2.84
CA GLY A 171 -8.83 16.47 3.94
C GLY A 171 -10.07 15.57 4.04
N ARG A 172 -10.22 14.56 3.18
CA ARG A 172 -11.35 13.63 3.25
C ARG A 172 -11.17 12.63 4.40
N GLY A 173 -12.21 12.42 5.20
CA GLY A 173 -12.23 11.38 6.24
C GLY A 173 -12.20 9.98 5.65
N VAL A 174 -11.31 9.12 6.14
CA VAL A 174 -11.15 7.73 5.69
C VAL A 174 -11.42 6.79 6.86
N PRO A 175 -12.51 6.00 6.82
CA PRO A 175 -12.77 4.99 7.84
C PRO A 175 -11.79 3.83 7.71
N VAL A 176 -11.22 3.43 8.85
CA VAL A 176 -10.40 2.24 9.07
C VAL A 176 -11.23 1.25 9.89
N LEU A 177 -11.46 0.04 9.36
CA LEU A 177 -12.34 -1.02 9.92
C LEU A 177 -11.63 -2.37 9.69
N PRO A 178 -11.29 -3.25 10.67
CA PRO A 178 -11.79 -3.39 12.06
C PRO A 178 -10.71 -3.40 13.13
N VAL A 179 -11.03 -2.85 14.29
CA VAL A 179 -10.24 -2.97 15.52
C VAL A 179 -10.71 -4.16 16.39
N VAL A 180 -11.91 -4.74 16.21
CA VAL A 180 -12.47 -5.65 17.23
C VAL A 180 -11.70 -6.97 17.41
N LEU A 181 -11.21 -7.59 16.33
CA LEU A 181 -10.38 -8.79 16.45
C LEU A 181 -9.02 -8.51 17.13
N THR A 182 -8.56 -7.27 17.07
CA THR A 182 -7.32 -6.82 17.70
C THR A 182 -7.57 -6.02 18.98
N TYR A 183 -8.82 -5.74 19.36
CA TYR A 183 -9.18 -4.73 20.35
C TYR A 183 -8.60 -5.04 21.73
N ARG A 184 -8.68 -6.31 22.14
CA ARG A 184 -8.06 -6.79 23.38
C ARG A 184 -6.56 -6.53 23.37
N ASN A 185 -5.87 -6.91 22.30
CA ASN A 185 -4.43 -6.69 22.15
C ASN A 185 -4.09 -5.20 22.07
N THR A 186 -4.92 -4.38 21.41
CA THR A 186 -4.74 -2.93 21.33
C THR A 186 -4.93 -2.27 22.69
N LYS A 187 -5.91 -2.68 23.49
CA LYS A 187 -6.08 -2.21 24.88
C LYS A 187 -4.87 -2.54 25.74
N ILE A 188 -4.35 -3.76 25.63
CA ILE A 188 -3.13 -4.17 26.34
C ILE A 188 -1.93 -3.33 25.89
N ALA A 189 -1.78 -3.10 24.58
CA ALA A 189 -0.70 -2.27 24.04
C ALA A 189 -0.81 -0.79 24.46
N LEU A 190 -2.03 -0.27 24.67
CA LEU A 190 -2.26 1.06 25.22
C LEU A 190 -1.94 1.12 26.71
N HIS A 191 -2.31 0.08 27.47
CA HIS A 191 -2.02 0.00 28.91
C HIS A 191 -0.52 0.04 29.20
N TYR A 192 0.30 -0.67 28.42
CA TYR A 192 1.75 -0.65 28.58
C TYR A 192 2.46 0.49 27.84
N ARG A 193 1.72 1.38 27.15
CA ARG A 193 2.31 2.42 26.29
C ARG A 193 3.20 3.39 27.08
N GLU A 194 2.80 3.77 28.28
CA GLU A 194 3.52 4.72 29.13
C GLU A 194 4.93 4.23 29.51
N ASN A 195 5.16 2.92 29.52
CA ASN A 195 6.48 2.34 29.81
C ASN A 195 7.49 2.53 28.66
N PHE A 196 7.01 2.82 27.45
CA PHE A 196 7.83 2.74 26.22
C PHE A 196 7.82 4.02 25.38
N PHE A 197 6.94 4.98 25.65
CA PHE A 197 6.83 6.21 24.86
C PHE A 197 6.90 7.46 25.74
N ASN A 198 7.63 8.46 25.25
CA ASN A 198 7.47 9.84 25.71
C ASN A 198 6.18 10.45 25.11
N LYS A 199 5.60 11.45 25.78
CA LYS A 199 4.32 12.12 25.42
C LYS A 199 4.29 12.72 24.00
N GLU A 200 5.42 12.79 23.31
CA GLU A 200 5.55 13.35 21.96
C GLU A 200 5.02 12.44 20.85
N ASN A 201 4.91 11.12 21.06
CA ASN A 201 4.42 10.22 20.01
C ASN A 201 2.89 10.20 19.91
N LEU A 202 2.38 10.93 18.91
CA LEU A 202 0.94 11.10 18.64
C LEU A 202 0.28 9.90 17.92
N TYR A 203 1.06 8.94 17.43
CA TYR A 203 0.56 7.84 16.59
C TYR A 203 0.20 6.60 17.40
N LEU A 204 -0.92 5.95 17.05
CA LEU A 204 -1.33 4.68 17.65
C LEU A 204 -0.27 3.59 17.41
N PHE A 205 0.29 3.55 16.20
CA PHE A 205 1.35 2.62 15.77
C PHE A 205 2.70 3.35 15.66
N GLY A 206 3.14 3.92 16.78
CA GLY A 206 4.46 4.55 16.91
C GLY A 206 5.58 3.55 17.17
N ASN A 207 6.83 3.96 16.92
CA ASN A 207 8.01 3.22 17.36
C ASN A 207 8.47 3.73 18.75
N PRO A 208 8.67 2.86 19.76
CA PRO A 208 9.10 3.23 21.13
C PRO A 208 10.34 4.14 21.27
N ASN A 209 11.13 4.34 20.23
CA ASN A 209 12.35 5.19 20.25
C ASN A 209 12.30 6.38 19.29
N SER A 210 11.15 6.63 18.68
CA SER A 210 11.06 7.63 17.63
C SER A 210 9.70 8.32 17.66
N THR A 211 9.66 9.53 17.13
CA THR A 211 8.43 10.22 16.75
C THR A 211 7.83 9.64 15.47
N GLU A 212 8.53 8.71 14.83
CA GLU A 212 8.08 8.01 13.63
C GLU A 212 7.10 6.87 13.93
N THR A 213 6.43 6.48 12.86
CA THR A 213 5.45 5.38 12.81
C THR A 213 6.13 4.07 12.42
N ILE A 214 5.50 2.94 12.75
CA ILE A 214 5.95 1.62 12.31
C ILE A 214 5.99 1.57 10.78
N TRP A 215 7.08 1.09 10.18
CA TRP A 215 7.25 1.04 8.73
C TRP A 215 6.50 -0.13 8.06
N ASP A 216 5.38 0.18 7.42
CA ASP A 216 4.41 -0.77 6.86
C ASP A 216 4.99 -1.90 6.02
N TYR A 217 5.86 -1.55 5.07
CA TYR A 217 6.42 -2.51 4.12
C TYR A 217 7.39 -3.47 4.81
N LYS A 218 8.22 -2.96 5.72
CA LYS A 218 9.21 -3.78 6.42
C LYS A 218 8.54 -4.74 7.39
N THR A 219 7.54 -4.25 8.13
CA THR A 219 6.82 -5.06 9.12
C THR A 219 6.07 -6.21 8.44
N LEU A 220 5.23 -5.94 7.43
CA LEU A 220 4.50 -7.02 6.78
C LEU A 220 5.44 -8.03 6.09
N SER A 221 6.52 -7.55 5.47
CA SER A 221 7.53 -8.41 4.83
C SER A 221 8.25 -9.30 5.86
N LYS A 222 8.59 -8.77 7.04
CA LYS A 222 9.18 -9.52 8.17
C LYS A 222 8.30 -10.70 8.57
N TYR A 223 7.00 -10.47 8.78
CA TYR A 223 6.08 -11.56 9.16
C TYR A 223 5.78 -12.50 7.99
N ALA A 224 5.66 -12.00 6.77
CA ALA A 224 5.53 -12.85 5.58
C ALA A 224 6.75 -13.77 5.40
N ASN A 225 7.97 -13.30 5.68
CA ASN A 225 9.19 -14.11 5.54
C ASN A 225 9.33 -15.17 6.63
N SER A 226 8.96 -14.85 7.88
CA SER A 226 9.06 -15.78 9.01
C SER A 226 8.05 -16.92 9.00
N CYS A 227 6.98 -16.83 8.21
CA CYS A 227 5.89 -17.82 8.20
C CYS A 227 5.97 -18.84 7.06
N GLY A 228 7.02 -18.78 6.23
CA GLY A 228 7.24 -19.73 5.13
C GLY A 228 6.13 -19.87 4.07
N PRO A 229 5.30 -18.84 3.74
CA PRO A 229 4.34 -18.98 2.66
C PRO A 229 5.06 -19.27 1.34
N LYS A 230 4.49 -20.17 0.53
CA LYS A 230 5.10 -20.60 -0.75
C LYS A 230 5.36 -19.40 -1.66
N ASN A 231 4.54 -18.35 -1.54
CA ASN A 231 4.66 -17.12 -2.32
C ASN A 231 4.86 -15.86 -1.45
N ARG A 232 5.97 -15.79 -0.70
CA ARG A 232 6.37 -14.59 0.10
C ARG A 232 6.27 -13.28 -0.67
N LYS A 233 6.72 -13.28 -1.94
CA LYS A 233 6.68 -12.09 -2.82
C LYS A 233 5.26 -11.61 -3.10
N ALA A 234 4.25 -12.48 -3.02
CA ALA A 234 2.84 -12.13 -3.26
C ALA A 234 2.21 -11.36 -2.08
N ILE A 235 2.74 -11.52 -0.87
CA ILE A 235 2.22 -10.88 0.35
C ILE A 235 2.84 -9.49 0.50
N THR A 236 2.33 -8.56 -0.29
CA THR A 236 2.60 -7.14 -0.09
C THR A 236 1.30 -6.40 0.17
N SER A 237 1.37 -5.30 0.91
CA SER A 237 0.19 -4.53 1.25
C SER A 237 -0.58 -4.02 0.02
N THR A 238 0.13 -3.68 -1.06
CA THR A 238 -0.49 -3.27 -2.33
C THR A 238 -1.20 -4.42 -3.02
N ARG A 239 -0.62 -5.63 -3.02
CA ARG A 239 -1.23 -6.84 -3.60
C ARG A 239 -2.42 -7.33 -2.78
N LEU A 240 -2.30 -7.36 -1.45
CA LEU A 240 -3.40 -7.69 -0.53
C LEU A 240 -4.58 -6.74 -0.73
N ARG A 241 -4.34 -5.43 -0.81
CA ARG A 241 -5.40 -4.44 -1.06
C ARG A 241 -6.08 -4.64 -2.41
N LYS A 242 -5.32 -4.92 -3.46
CA LYS A 242 -5.88 -5.24 -4.80
C LYS A 242 -6.72 -6.51 -4.73
N HIS A 243 -6.18 -7.57 -4.11
CA HIS A 243 -6.87 -8.84 -3.96
C HIS A 243 -8.18 -8.72 -3.18
N LEU A 244 -8.19 -7.99 -2.06
CA LEU A 244 -9.39 -7.75 -1.26
C LEU A 244 -10.45 -6.92 -2.02
N ALA A 245 -10.01 -5.97 -2.86
CA ALA A 245 -10.92 -5.24 -3.76
C ALA A 245 -11.55 -6.19 -4.79
N THR A 246 -10.75 -7.05 -5.42
CA THR A 246 -11.25 -8.06 -6.39
C THR A 246 -12.21 -9.05 -5.73
N LEU A 247 -11.85 -9.60 -4.57
CA LEU A 247 -12.70 -10.52 -3.80
C LEU A 247 -14.05 -9.89 -3.49
N THR A 248 -14.06 -8.63 -3.05
CA THR A 248 -15.33 -8.00 -2.74
C THR A 248 -16.14 -7.72 -3.99
N GLN A 249 -15.49 -7.27 -5.08
CA GLN A 249 -16.20 -7.09 -6.35
C GLN A 249 -16.91 -8.40 -6.75
N ILE A 250 -16.21 -9.53 -6.66
CA ILE A 250 -16.76 -10.87 -6.92
C ILE A 250 -17.93 -11.18 -5.97
N PHE A 251 -17.79 -10.91 -4.67
CA PHE A 251 -18.85 -11.17 -3.69
C PHE A 251 -20.07 -10.23 -3.85
N SER A 252 -19.89 -9.04 -4.43
CA SER A 252 -20.98 -8.10 -4.71
C SER A 252 -21.68 -8.33 -6.05
N MET A 253 -21.14 -9.19 -6.91
CA MET A 253 -21.70 -9.47 -8.23
C MET A 253 -22.84 -10.50 -8.12
N SER A 254 -23.90 -10.31 -8.91
CA SER A 254 -24.94 -11.33 -9.03
C SER A 254 -24.39 -12.57 -9.76
N LYS A 255 -25.07 -13.72 -9.64
CA LYS A 255 -24.68 -14.95 -10.36
C LYS A 255 -24.61 -14.73 -11.88
N ASN A 256 -25.45 -13.85 -12.42
CA ASN A 256 -25.47 -13.50 -13.84
C ASN A 256 -24.25 -12.64 -14.20
N ASP A 257 -23.91 -11.65 -13.38
CA ASP A 257 -22.73 -10.80 -13.60
C ASP A 257 -21.43 -11.59 -13.48
N LEU A 258 -21.38 -12.56 -12.56
CA LEU A 258 -20.26 -13.50 -12.44
C LEU A 258 -20.13 -14.37 -13.70
N ARG A 259 -21.24 -14.85 -14.25
CA ARG A 259 -21.23 -15.64 -15.50
C ARG A 259 -20.73 -14.81 -16.68
N VAL A 260 -21.20 -13.57 -16.82
CA VAL A 260 -20.76 -12.63 -17.86
C VAL A 260 -19.28 -12.29 -17.68
N ALA A 261 -18.85 -11.97 -16.46
CA ALA A 261 -17.45 -11.71 -16.16
C ALA A 261 -16.57 -12.92 -16.50
N CYS A 262 -16.92 -14.13 -16.04
CA CYS A 262 -16.19 -15.35 -16.37
C CYS A 262 -16.18 -15.63 -17.88
N SER A 263 -17.24 -15.32 -18.62
CA SER A 263 -17.28 -15.44 -20.08
C SER A 263 -16.31 -14.46 -20.76
N CYS A 264 -16.26 -13.21 -20.29
CA CYS A 264 -15.34 -12.19 -20.78
C CYS A 264 -13.88 -12.52 -20.45
N TYR A 265 -13.60 -13.09 -19.28
CA TYR A 265 -12.24 -13.49 -18.86
C TYR A 265 -11.82 -14.88 -19.36
N GLY A 266 -12.77 -15.73 -19.78
CA GLY A 266 -12.56 -17.14 -20.10
C GLY A 266 -12.33 -17.48 -21.58
N SER A 267 -12.41 -16.50 -22.48
CA SER A 267 -12.31 -16.76 -23.93
C SER A 267 -10.87 -16.95 -24.46
N HIS A 268 -9.87 -17.09 -23.58
CA HIS A 268 -8.50 -17.42 -24.03
C HIS A 268 -7.84 -18.66 -23.43
N HIS A 269 -8.39 -19.36 -22.43
CA HIS A 269 -7.82 -20.63 -21.95
C HIS A 269 -8.91 -21.60 -21.49
N GLY A 270 -9.35 -22.47 -22.42
CA GLY A 270 -10.17 -23.63 -22.08
C GLY A 270 -9.35 -24.62 -21.25
N ARG A 271 -9.72 -24.78 -19.97
CA ARG A 271 -9.55 -25.95 -19.07
C ARG A 271 -9.30 -25.48 -17.63
N THR A 272 -10.34 -25.07 -16.90
CA THR A 272 -10.30 -25.06 -15.42
C THR A 272 -11.68 -25.02 -14.76
N GLN A 273 -12.68 -25.68 -15.36
CA GLN A 273 -14.05 -25.76 -14.80
C GLN A 273 -14.31 -26.96 -13.86
N ARG A 274 -13.30 -27.63 -13.30
CA ARG A 274 -13.51 -28.87 -12.52
C ARG A 274 -13.17 -28.85 -11.03
N GLN A 275 -13.04 -27.69 -10.36
CA GLN A 275 -12.67 -27.67 -8.94
C GLN A 275 -13.53 -26.82 -7.99
N LEU A 276 -14.68 -26.28 -8.42
CA LEU A 276 -15.59 -25.56 -7.51
C LEU A 276 -16.89 -26.32 -7.22
N SER A 277 -16.90 -27.62 -7.45
CA SER A 277 -17.97 -28.51 -7.03
C SER A 277 -17.33 -29.69 -6.34
N ILE A 278 -17.33 -29.67 -5.01
CA ILE A 278 -17.43 -30.82 -4.08
C ILE A 278 -17.47 -30.19 -2.68
N THR A 279 -18.63 -30.34 -2.05
CA THR A 279 -18.98 -30.39 -0.61
C THR A 279 -18.05 -29.73 0.40
#